data_AF-A0A976L1S5-F1
#
_entry.id   AF-A0A976L1S5-F1
#
_cell.length_a   1.000
_cell.length_b   1.000
_cell.length_c   1.000
_cell.angle_alpha   90.00
_cell.angle_beta   90.00
_cell.angle_gamma   90.00
#
_symmetry.space_group_name_H-M   'P 1'
#
loop_
_entity.id
_entity.type
_entity.pdbx_description
1 polymer ?
#
loop_
_entity_poly.entity_id
_entity_poly.type
_entity_poly.pdbx_seq_one_letter_code
_entity_poly.pdbx_strand_id
1 'polypeptide(L)'
;MEKRNKKTADSAPMALQILWEEGYFKNWIDRSKVEAHLSKRGNNFPEHNLRMALARANFLTPRKNGNIIEYIQKKPPISKEIDDIESDLFDTILIQRLGKSFEQEVADLYLNFGRSGNCTAFLLRKILEKLIYIAFAKNGMESKLEDKAFLGRLVGLDAMIDTAAREKLGGIPFLLPKTAQEIHGIKFLGDTSAHNPLTDVDMRTILPQMPFIITAYKELAQRI
;
A
#
# COMPACT_ATOMS: atom_id res chain seq x y z
N MET A 1 10.08 26.88 -9.62
CA MET A 1 8.70 26.37 -9.44
C MET A 1 8.24 25.80 -10.76
N GLU A 2 8.26 24.48 -10.91
CA GLU A 2 7.72 23.83 -12.10
C GLU A 2 6.23 24.13 -12.21
N LYS A 3 5.80 24.65 -13.37
CA LYS A 3 4.38 24.77 -13.72
C LYS A 3 3.84 23.35 -13.84
N ARG A 4 3.24 22.81 -12.77
CA ARG A 4 2.49 21.57 -12.82
C ARG A 4 1.43 21.71 -13.92
N ASN A 5 1.56 20.92 -14.99
CA ASN A 5 0.55 20.81 -16.03
C ASN A 5 -0.79 20.50 -15.34
N LYS A 6 -1.76 21.41 -15.47
CA LYS A 6 -3.11 21.21 -14.91
C LYS A 6 -3.70 20.00 -15.64
N LYS A 7 -3.97 18.90 -14.92
CA LYS A 7 -4.75 17.78 -15.46
C LYS A 7 -6.11 18.34 -15.92
N THR A 8 -6.37 18.31 -17.22
CA THR A 8 -7.67 18.67 -17.80
C THR A 8 -8.64 17.51 -17.56
N ALA A 9 -9.88 17.82 -17.22
CA ALA A 9 -10.88 16.80 -16.89
C ALA A 9 -11.97 16.79 -17.96
N ASP A 10 -12.20 15.64 -18.58
CA ASP A 10 -13.17 15.53 -19.68
C ASP A 10 -14.61 15.38 -19.19
N SER A 11 -14.83 15.23 -17.88
CA SER A 11 -16.15 15.07 -17.28
C SER A 11 -16.23 15.64 -15.86
N ALA A 12 -17.46 15.95 -15.39
CA ALA A 12 -17.69 16.45 -14.04
C ALA A 12 -17.24 15.45 -12.94
N PRO A 13 -17.51 14.13 -13.03
CA PRO A 13 -16.99 13.17 -12.05
C PRO A 13 -15.46 13.15 -11.98
N MET A 14 -14.77 13.14 -13.12
CA MET A 14 -13.30 13.17 -13.18
C MET A 14 -12.75 14.45 -12.56
N ALA A 15 -13.39 15.59 -12.83
CA ALA A 15 -12.98 16.87 -12.27
C ALA A 15 -13.14 16.91 -10.74
N LEU A 16 -14.24 16.35 -10.21
CA LEU A 16 -14.45 16.22 -8.77
C LEU A 16 -13.43 15.28 -8.12
N GLN A 17 -13.07 14.19 -8.80
CA GLN A 17 -12.06 13.25 -8.34
C GLN A 17 -10.67 13.91 -8.26
N ILE A 18 -10.28 14.70 -9.27
CA ILE A 18 -9.03 15.48 -9.25
C ILE A 18 -9.04 16.49 -8.08
N LEU A 19 -10.15 17.21 -7.87
CA LEU A 19 -10.26 18.14 -6.73
C LEU A 19 -10.17 17.42 -5.38
N TRP A 20 -10.78 16.24 -5.27
CA TRP A 20 -10.63 15.38 -4.10
C TRP A 20 -9.17 15.00 -3.89
N GLU A 21 -8.49 14.46 -4.90
CA GLU A 21 -7.06 14.08 -4.88
C GLU A 21 -6.13 15.22 -4.44
N GLU A 22 -6.44 16.45 -4.82
CA GLU A 22 -5.67 17.63 -4.44
C GLU A 22 -6.01 18.15 -3.02
N GLY A 23 -6.95 17.51 -2.34
CA GLY A 23 -7.39 17.89 -1.00
C GLY A 23 -8.26 19.15 -0.97
N TYR A 24 -8.95 19.48 -2.06
CA TYR A 24 -9.84 20.64 -2.12
C TYR A 24 -10.99 20.53 -1.11
N PHE A 25 -11.49 19.30 -0.89
CA PHE A 25 -12.60 19.00 0.02
C PHE A 25 -12.13 18.72 1.47
N LYS A 26 -10.98 19.27 1.90
CA LYS A 26 -10.52 19.17 3.30
C LYS A 26 -11.42 19.90 4.30
N ASN A 27 -12.16 20.90 3.84
CA ASN A 27 -13.16 21.63 4.61
C ASN A 27 -14.53 21.45 3.96
N TRP A 28 -15.59 21.90 4.63
CA TRP A 28 -16.93 21.93 4.06
C TRP A 28 -17.00 22.98 2.94
N ILE A 29 -17.28 22.51 1.72
CA ILE A 29 -17.35 23.35 0.52
C ILE A 29 -18.74 23.22 -0.10
N ASP A 30 -19.37 24.34 -0.41
CA ASP A 30 -20.65 24.40 -1.13
C ASP A 30 -20.46 24.26 -2.67
N ARG A 31 -21.56 23.98 -3.37
CA ARG A 31 -21.54 23.80 -4.84
C ARG A 31 -20.98 25.02 -5.58
N SER A 32 -21.31 26.24 -5.17
CA SER A 32 -20.89 27.45 -5.90
C SER A 32 -19.39 27.67 -5.82
N LYS A 33 -18.75 27.33 -4.69
CA LYS A 33 -17.30 27.29 -4.57
C LYS A 33 -16.66 26.21 -5.44
N VAL A 34 -17.26 25.02 -5.53
CA VAL A 34 -16.77 23.95 -6.43
C VAL A 34 -16.81 24.43 -7.88
N GLU A 35 -17.94 24.99 -8.31
CA GLU A 35 -18.16 25.53 -9.65
C GLU A 35 -17.16 26.64 -9.99
N ALA A 36 -17.00 27.64 -9.11
CA ALA A 36 -16.04 28.71 -9.29
C ALA A 36 -14.59 28.20 -9.40
N HIS A 37 -14.22 27.15 -8.66
CA HIS A 37 -12.89 26.56 -8.74
C HIS A 37 -12.68 25.79 -10.05
N LEU A 38 -13.69 25.05 -10.52
CA LEU A 38 -13.64 24.32 -11.78
C LEU A 38 -13.58 25.28 -12.98
N SER A 39 -14.35 26.36 -12.98
CA SER A 39 -14.28 27.39 -14.04
C SER A 39 -12.89 28.04 -14.12
N LYS A 40 -12.23 28.31 -12.98
CA LYS A 40 -10.83 28.79 -12.95
C LYS A 40 -9.81 27.79 -13.53
N ARG A 41 -10.19 26.52 -13.65
CA ARG A 41 -9.40 25.45 -14.29
C ARG A 41 -9.76 25.23 -15.76
N GLY A 42 -10.71 26.01 -16.31
CA GLY A 42 -11.20 25.85 -17.67
C GLY A 42 -12.30 24.78 -17.80
N ASN A 43 -12.76 24.21 -16.69
CA ASN A 43 -13.81 23.20 -16.67
C ASN A 43 -15.16 23.87 -16.38
N ASN A 44 -16.00 24.01 -17.41
CA ASN A 44 -17.34 24.57 -17.30
C ASN A 44 -18.37 23.48 -17.59
N PHE A 45 -18.92 22.88 -16.53
CA PHE A 45 -19.92 21.83 -16.67
C PHE A 45 -21.34 22.41 -16.52
N PRO A 46 -22.34 21.89 -17.25
CA PRO A 46 -23.74 22.24 -17.00
C PRO A 46 -24.12 21.99 -15.54
N GLU A 47 -24.92 22.89 -14.95
CA GLU A 47 -25.30 22.86 -13.53
C GLU A 47 -25.84 21.49 -13.11
N HIS A 48 -26.75 20.91 -13.89
CA HIS A 48 -27.36 19.63 -13.60
C HIS A 48 -26.33 18.48 -13.56
N ASN A 49 -25.31 18.52 -14.42
CA ASN A 49 -24.26 17.50 -14.48
C ASN A 49 -23.35 17.57 -13.25
N LEU A 50 -22.92 18.77 -12.86
CA LEU A 50 -22.11 18.96 -11.65
C LEU A 50 -22.89 18.54 -10.39
N ARG A 51 -24.18 18.92 -10.31
CA ARG A 51 -25.06 18.52 -9.20
C ARG A 51 -25.18 17.01 -9.09
N MET A 52 -25.42 16.32 -10.21
CA MET A 52 -25.51 14.87 -10.25
C MET A 52 -24.19 14.19 -9.87
N ALA A 53 -23.07 14.72 -10.36
CA ALA A 53 -21.74 14.20 -10.04
C ALA A 53 -21.41 14.35 -8.54
N LEU A 54 -21.69 15.51 -7.93
CA LEU A 54 -21.53 15.73 -6.49
C LEU A 54 -22.40 14.81 -5.65
N ALA A 55 -23.66 14.60 -6.06
CA ALA A 55 -24.57 13.70 -5.35
C ALA A 55 -24.15 12.22 -5.43
N ARG A 56 -23.46 11.82 -6.51
CA ARG A 56 -22.99 10.45 -6.74
C ARG A 56 -21.56 10.19 -6.27
N ALA A 57 -20.82 11.22 -5.85
CA ALA A 57 -19.44 11.10 -5.40
C ALA A 57 -19.37 10.33 -4.07
N ASN A 58 -19.07 9.04 -4.14
CA ASN A 58 -18.98 8.15 -2.97
C ASN A 58 -17.81 8.48 -2.01
N PHE A 59 -16.86 9.31 -2.44
CA PHE A 59 -15.73 9.82 -1.67
C PHE A 59 -16.02 11.15 -0.95
N LEU A 60 -17.23 11.72 -1.10
CA LEU A 60 -17.68 12.91 -0.40
C LEU A 60 -18.80 12.58 0.59
N THR A 61 -18.85 13.33 1.68
CA THR A 61 -19.95 13.35 2.64
C THR A 61 -20.73 14.65 2.45
N PRO A 62 -22.02 14.60 2.11
CA PRO A 62 -22.87 15.79 2.06
C PRO A 62 -23.41 16.14 3.45
N ARG A 63 -23.61 17.43 3.72
CA ARG A 63 -24.45 17.91 4.83
C ARG A 63 -25.33 19.06 4.38
N LYS A 64 -26.44 19.26 5.07
CA LYS A 64 -27.31 20.43 4.89
C LYS A 64 -26.91 21.50 5.91
N ASN A 65 -26.56 22.69 5.42
CA ASN A 65 -26.29 23.88 6.22
C ASN A 65 -27.28 24.97 5.81
N GLY A 66 -28.39 25.10 6.54
CA GLY A 66 -29.54 25.92 6.14
C GLY A 66 -30.15 25.45 4.82
N ASN A 67 -30.17 26.32 3.80
CA ASN A 67 -30.65 26.00 2.46
C ASN A 67 -29.55 25.51 1.50
N ILE A 68 -28.32 25.37 1.97
CA ILE A 68 -27.16 25.02 1.16
C ILE A 68 -26.71 23.59 1.49
N ILE A 69 -26.32 22.84 0.46
CA ILE A 69 -25.64 21.54 0.62
C ILE A 69 -24.14 21.78 0.52
N GLU A 70 -23.41 21.33 1.52
CA GLU A 70 -21.96 21.37 1.59
C GLU A 70 -21.38 19.96 1.54
N TYR A 71 -20.16 19.84 1.03
CA TYR A 71 -19.45 18.58 0.84
C TYR A 71 -18.09 18.65 1.52
N ILE A 72 -17.71 17.57 2.19
CA ILE A 72 -16.36 17.34 2.72
C ILE A 72 -15.87 15.97 2.26
N GLN A 73 -14.57 15.76 2.17
CA GLN A 73 -14.01 14.44 1.87
C GLN A 73 -14.40 13.42 2.94
N LYS A 74 -14.95 12.28 2.54
CA LYS A 74 -15.30 11.17 3.44
C LYS A 74 -14.06 10.44 3.93
N LYS A 75 -13.07 10.31 3.05
CA LYS A 75 -11.72 9.78 3.31
C LYS A 75 -10.72 10.69 2.59
N PRO A 76 -9.49 10.85 3.09
CA PRO A 76 -8.44 11.48 2.31
C PRO A 76 -8.26 10.69 0.99
N PRO A 77 -7.82 11.35 -0.09
CA PRO A 77 -7.33 10.66 -1.27
C PRO A 77 -6.35 9.58 -0.83
N ILE A 78 -6.51 8.38 -1.37
CA ILE A 78 -5.43 7.39 -1.37
C ILE A 78 -4.24 8.16 -1.95
N SER A 79 -3.24 8.41 -1.10
CA SER A 79 -2.24 9.44 -1.37
C SER A 79 -1.45 9.04 -2.62
N LYS A 80 -0.99 10.01 -3.40
CA LYS A 80 -0.05 9.73 -4.53
C LYS A 80 1.09 8.80 -4.11
N GLU A 81 1.51 8.91 -2.85
CA GLU A 81 2.48 8.02 -2.22
C GLU A 81 2.03 6.55 -2.16
N ILE A 82 0.75 6.26 -1.89
CA ILE A 82 0.21 4.89 -1.99
C ILE A 82 0.27 4.40 -3.43
N ASP A 83 -0.10 5.22 -4.42
CA ASP A 83 -0.04 4.83 -5.84
C ASP A 83 1.40 4.55 -6.28
N ASP A 84 2.34 5.42 -5.91
CA ASP A 84 3.77 5.26 -6.20
C ASP A 84 4.30 3.95 -5.56
N ILE A 85 3.94 3.68 -4.30
CA ILE A 85 4.31 2.44 -3.59
C ILE A 85 3.63 1.22 -4.22
N GLU A 86 2.36 1.31 -4.59
CA GLU A 86 1.61 0.23 -5.24
C GLU A 86 2.30 -0.17 -6.54
N SER A 87 2.68 0.82 -7.36
CA SER A 87 3.44 0.60 -8.60
C SER A 87 4.77 -0.10 -8.35
N ASP A 88 5.50 0.26 -7.29
CA ASP A 88 6.79 -0.36 -6.95
C ASP A 88 6.64 -1.78 -6.37
N LEU A 89 5.62 -1.99 -5.54
CA LEU A 89 5.31 -3.27 -4.90
C LEU A 89 4.84 -4.31 -5.92
N PHE A 90 4.05 -3.88 -6.90
CA PHE A 90 3.51 -4.74 -7.97
C PHE A 90 4.26 -4.57 -9.29
N ASP A 91 5.52 -4.13 -9.23
CA ASP A 91 6.39 -4.08 -10.40
C ASP A 91 6.41 -5.44 -11.13
N THR A 92 6.24 -5.39 -12.46
CA THR A 92 6.06 -6.58 -13.28
C THR A 92 7.25 -7.53 -13.16
N ILE A 93 8.47 -7.00 -13.04
CA ILE A 93 9.69 -7.84 -12.90
C ILE A 93 9.68 -8.56 -11.56
N LEU A 94 9.32 -7.88 -10.47
CA LEU A 94 9.19 -8.50 -9.16
C LEU A 94 8.12 -9.59 -9.15
N ILE A 95 6.92 -9.30 -9.64
CA ILE A 95 5.81 -10.27 -9.67
C ILE A 95 6.15 -11.50 -10.53
N GLN A 96 6.81 -11.31 -11.66
CA GLN A 96 7.28 -12.42 -12.49
C GLN A 96 8.29 -13.32 -11.75
N ARG A 97 9.18 -12.75 -10.94
CA ARG A 97 10.16 -13.52 -10.15
C ARG A 97 9.53 -14.28 -9.00
N LEU A 98 8.55 -13.68 -8.32
CA LEU A 98 7.76 -14.38 -7.30
C LEU A 98 7.05 -15.60 -7.93
N GLY A 99 6.50 -15.42 -9.13
CA GLY A 99 5.94 -16.49 -9.94
C GLY A 99 4.74 -17.17 -9.28
N LYS A 100 4.45 -18.40 -9.71
CA LYS A 100 3.24 -19.16 -9.29
C LYS A 100 3.19 -19.46 -7.79
N SER A 101 4.34 -19.47 -7.11
CA SER A 101 4.39 -19.75 -5.68
C SER A 101 3.70 -18.68 -4.83
N PHE A 102 3.44 -17.48 -5.37
CA PHE A 102 2.84 -16.36 -4.63
C PHE A 102 1.55 -15.83 -5.26
N GLU A 103 0.98 -16.52 -6.26
CA GLU A 103 -0.17 -16.02 -7.04
C GLU A 103 -1.34 -15.60 -6.15
N GLN A 104 -1.71 -16.45 -5.18
CA GLN A 104 -2.80 -16.16 -4.24
C GLN A 104 -2.46 -14.98 -3.33
N GLU A 105 -1.30 -14.97 -2.67
CA GLU A 105 -0.94 -13.89 -1.76
C GLU A 105 -0.79 -12.54 -2.46
N VAL A 106 -0.28 -12.53 -3.70
CA VAL A 106 -0.19 -11.31 -4.52
C VAL A 106 -1.57 -10.82 -4.91
N ALA A 107 -2.47 -11.70 -5.37
CA ALA A 107 -3.84 -11.34 -5.72
C ALA A 107 -4.60 -10.77 -4.50
N ASP A 108 -4.46 -11.43 -3.34
CA ASP A 108 -5.07 -10.96 -2.10
C ASP A 108 -4.47 -9.61 -1.67
N LEU A 109 -3.16 -9.40 -1.84
CA LEU A 109 -2.52 -8.13 -1.51
C LEU A 109 -3.02 -7.02 -2.44
N TYR A 110 -3.14 -7.28 -3.74
CA TYR A 110 -3.70 -6.34 -4.72
C TYR A 110 -5.11 -5.89 -4.34
N LEU A 111 -5.94 -6.83 -3.87
CA LEU A 111 -7.31 -6.52 -3.47
C LEU A 111 -7.40 -5.64 -2.22
N ASN A 112 -6.42 -5.76 -1.32
CA ASN A 112 -6.47 -5.19 0.02
C ASN A 112 -5.55 -3.97 0.24
N PHE A 113 -4.52 -3.79 -0.59
CA PHE A 113 -3.54 -2.71 -0.48
C PHE A 113 -4.24 -1.35 -0.50
N GLY A 114 -3.91 -0.48 0.46
CA GLY A 114 -4.55 0.83 0.63
C GLY A 114 -6.00 0.81 1.15
N ARG A 115 -6.66 -0.36 1.20
CA ARG A 115 -8.06 -0.49 1.65
C ARG A 115 -8.19 -0.98 3.08
N SER A 116 -7.30 -1.88 3.51
CA SER A 116 -7.26 -2.44 4.86
C SER A 116 -5.81 -2.56 5.31
N GLY A 117 -5.42 -1.78 6.32
CA GLY A 117 -4.06 -1.86 6.87
C GLY A 117 -3.80 -3.20 7.57
N ASN A 118 -4.78 -3.74 8.30
CA ASN A 118 -4.70 -5.07 8.89
C ASN A 118 -4.35 -6.15 7.85
N CYS A 119 -5.15 -6.23 6.78
CA CYS A 119 -4.93 -7.20 5.70
C CYS A 119 -3.60 -6.96 5.00
N THR A 120 -3.26 -5.69 4.71
CA THR A 120 -2.01 -5.33 4.04
C THR A 120 -0.80 -5.76 4.85
N ALA A 121 -0.72 -5.38 6.13
CA ALA A 121 0.40 -5.74 7.00
C ALA A 121 0.53 -7.27 7.17
N PHE A 122 -0.59 -7.97 7.34
CA PHE A 122 -0.59 -9.43 7.43
C PHE A 122 -0.05 -10.09 6.16
N LEU A 123 -0.54 -9.68 4.99
CA LEU A 123 -0.13 -10.26 3.71
C LEU A 123 1.33 -9.94 3.39
N LEU A 124 1.81 -8.73 3.69
CA LEU A 124 3.22 -8.37 3.56
C LEU A 124 4.11 -9.26 4.45
N ARG A 125 3.75 -9.44 5.73
CA ARG A 125 4.47 -10.36 6.62
C ARG A 125 4.48 -11.79 6.07
N LYS A 126 3.33 -12.29 5.62
CA LYS A 126 3.19 -13.66 5.10
C LYS A 126 4.03 -13.90 3.85
N ILE A 127 4.03 -12.95 2.91
CA ILE A 127 4.85 -13.02 1.70
C ILE A 127 6.33 -13.02 2.08
N LEU A 128 6.77 -12.14 2.99
CA LEU A 128 8.16 -12.10 3.45
C LEU A 128 8.61 -13.45 4.02
N GLU A 129 7.84 -14.03 4.94
CA GLU A 129 8.14 -15.31 5.58
C GLU A 129 8.28 -16.44 4.56
N LYS A 130 7.31 -16.55 3.64
CA LYS A 130 7.32 -17.54 2.56
C LYS A 130 8.49 -17.32 1.60
N LEU A 131 8.85 -16.07 1.32
CA LEU A 131 9.94 -15.72 0.41
C LEU A 131 11.31 -16.06 0.98
N ILE A 132 11.55 -15.80 2.28
CA ILE A 132 12.78 -16.24 2.96
C ILE A 132 12.89 -17.76 2.90
N TYR A 133 11.81 -18.49 3.22
CA TYR A 133 11.81 -19.95 3.16
C TYR A 133 12.14 -20.48 1.75
N ILE A 134 11.46 -19.99 0.71
CA ILE A 134 11.70 -20.44 -0.67
C ILE A 134 13.12 -20.11 -1.11
N ALA A 135 13.63 -18.91 -0.81
CA ALA A 135 14.99 -18.53 -1.15
C ALA A 135 16.02 -19.47 -0.49
N PHE A 136 15.85 -19.83 0.78
CA PHE A 136 16.74 -20.78 1.45
C PHE A 136 16.63 -22.19 0.85
N ALA A 137 15.41 -22.68 0.64
CA ALA A 137 15.17 -24.02 0.08
C ALA A 137 15.75 -24.16 -1.34
N LYS A 138 15.62 -23.14 -2.18
CA LYS A 138 16.20 -23.13 -3.54
C LYS A 138 17.72 -23.22 -3.56
N ASN A 139 18.37 -22.84 -2.47
CA ASN A 139 19.80 -22.88 -2.31
C ASN A 139 20.27 -24.02 -1.38
N GLY A 140 19.40 -24.96 -1.01
CA GLY A 140 19.72 -26.10 -0.15
C GLY A 140 20.10 -25.72 1.29
N MET A 141 19.58 -24.60 1.77
CA MET A 141 19.89 -24.04 3.09
C MET A 141 18.70 -24.14 4.06
N GLU A 142 17.63 -24.89 3.74
CA GLU A 142 16.42 -24.96 4.58
C GLU A 142 16.69 -25.39 6.03
N SER A 143 17.70 -26.25 6.27
CA SER A 143 18.12 -26.69 7.60
C SER A 143 18.57 -25.55 8.52
N LYS A 144 18.92 -24.39 7.96
CA LYS A 144 19.27 -23.18 8.73
C LYS A 144 18.06 -22.50 9.35
N LEU A 145 16.86 -22.78 8.83
CA LEU A 145 15.59 -22.23 9.29
C LEU A 145 14.83 -23.19 10.21
N GLU A 146 15.39 -24.38 10.50
CA GLU A 146 14.76 -25.35 11.39
C GLU A 146 14.93 -24.97 12.86
N ASP A 147 13.88 -25.16 13.63
CA ASP A 147 13.88 -25.03 15.08
C ASP A 147 14.55 -26.25 15.71
N LYS A 148 15.73 -26.05 16.29
CA LYS A 148 16.50 -27.12 16.93
C LYS A 148 15.80 -27.73 18.14
N ALA A 149 14.83 -27.03 18.75
CA ALA A 149 14.06 -27.56 19.87
C ALA A 149 12.93 -28.50 19.42
N PHE A 150 12.46 -28.38 18.17
CA PHE A 150 11.30 -29.11 17.66
C PHE A 150 11.53 -29.61 16.23
N LEU A 151 11.77 -30.91 16.08
CA LEU A 151 12.03 -31.52 14.78
C LEU A 151 10.87 -31.28 13.79
N GLY A 152 11.21 -30.79 12.60
CA GLY A 152 10.23 -30.48 11.54
C GLY A 152 9.51 -29.14 11.68
N ARG A 153 9.82 -28.35 12.72
CA ARG A 153 9.30 -26.98 12.89
C ARG A 153 10.31 -25.97 12.35
N LEU A 154 9.82 -24.89 11.75
CA LEU A 154 10.64 -23.75 11.37
C LEU A 154 10.72 -22.72 12.51
N VAL A 155 11.84 -22.01 12.58
CA VAL A 155 11.98 -20.83 13.45
C VAL A 155 10.99 -19.74 13.04
N GLY A 156 10.60 -18.88 13.97
CA GLY A 156 9.72 -17.75 13.65
C GLY A 156 10.37 -16.73 12.71
N LEU A 157 9.55 -15.91 12.05
CA LEU A 157 9.98 -14.91 11.07
C LEU A 157 11.13 -14.01 11.56
N ASP A 158 11.15 -13.64 12.84
CA ASP A 158 12.22 -12.84 13.44
C ASP A 158 13.59 -13.51 13.27
N ALA A 159 13.69 -14.78 13.67
CA ALA A 159 14.90 -15.58 13.51
C ALA A 159 15.20 -15.93 12.05
N MET A 160 14.18 -16.00 11.19
CA MET A 160 14.38 -16.15 9.75
C MET A 160 15.06 -14.91 9.15
N ILE A 161 14.64 -13.70 9.55
CA ILE A 161 15.25 -12.43 9.12
C ILE A 161 16.72 -12.36 9.56
N ASP A 162 16.99 -12.65 10.83
CA ASP A 162 18.36 -12.67 11.36
C ASP A 162 19.25 -13.69 10.63
N THR A 163 18.68 -14.85 10.31
CA THR A 163 19.40 -15.90 9.58
C THR A 163 19.67 -15.46 8.14
N ALA A 164 18.70 -14.84 7.46
CA ALA A 164 18.88 -14.27 6.12
C ALA A 164 19.91 -13.13 6.08
N ALA A 165 20.06 -12.37 7.16
CA ALA A 165 21.09 -11.33 7.28
C ALA A 165 22.52 -11.90 7.47
N ARG A 166 22.62 -13.06 8.12
CA ARG A 166 23.91 -13.72 8.44
C ARG A 166 24.40 -14.64 7.33
N GLU A 167 23.51 -15.48 6.80
CA GLU A 167 23.85 -16.51 5.82
C GLU A 167 24.08 -15.87 4.44
N LYS A 168 25.11 -16.36 3.73
CA LYS A 168 25.59 -15.76 2.50
C LYS A 168 25.56 -16.76 1.34
N LEU A 169 25.15 -16.27 0.18
CA LEU A 169 25.26 -16.97 -1.10
C LEU A 169 26.26 -16.21 -1.98
N GLY A 170 27.34 -16.86 -2.40
CA GLY A 170 28.39 -16.20 -3.18
C GLY A 170 29.05 -15.00 -2.46
N GLY A 171 29.09 -15.02 -1.13
CA GLY A 171 29.64 -13.93 -0.32
C GLY A 171 28.66 -12.78 -0.01
N ILE A 172 27.45 -12.80 -0.57
CA ILE A 172 26.42 -11.78 -0.37
C ILE A 172 25.28 -12.34 0.51
N PRO A 173 24.89 -11.65 1.60
CA PRO A 173 23.81 -12.15 2.47
C PRO A 173 22.46 -12.18 1.74
N PHE A 174 21.52 -13.02 2.16
CA PHE A 174 20.18 -13.11 1.55
C PHE A 174 19.39 -11.82 1.73
N LEU A 175 19.54 -11.19 2.90
CA LEU A 175 19.10 -9.83 3.17
C LEU A 175 20.30 -8.98 3.57
N LEU A 176 20.42 -7.77 3.04
CA LEU A 176 21.43 -6.84 3.53
C LEU A 176 21.16 -6.52 5.01
N PRO A 177 22.19 -6.35 5.86
CA PRO A 177 21.99 -6.10 7.29
C PRO A 177 21.08 -4.91 7.59
N LYS A 178 21.19 -3.84 6.78
CA LYS A 178 20.31 -2.67 6.88
C LYS A 178 18.86 -3.02 6.54
N THR A 179 18.63 -3.77 5.47
CA THR A 179 17.29 -4.21 5.06
C THR A 179 16.68 -5.08 6.15
N ALA A 180 17.42 -6.05 6.68
CA ALA A 180 16.98 -6.92 7.77
C ALA A 180 16.56 -6.13 9.02
N GLN A 181 17.35 -5.14 9.43
CA GLN A 181 17.05 -4.30 10.60
C GLN A 181 15.73 -3.52 10.44
N GLU A 182 15.47 -2.98 9.25
CA GLU A 182 14.32 -2.10 9.01
C GLU A 182 13.01 -2.88 8.83
N ILE A 183 13.05 -4.10 8.28
CA ILE A 183 11.82 -4.88 8.03
C ILE A 183 11.18 -5.50 9.28
N HIS A 184 11.84 -5.45 10.46
CA HIS A 184 11.19 -5.85 11.72
C HIS A 184 9.94 -5.01 12.02
N GLY A 185 9.85 -3.78 11.52
CA GLY A 185 8.64 -2.96 11.64
C GLY A 185 7.43 -3.59 10.95
N ILE A 186 7.59 -4.11 9.72
CA ILE A 186 6.50 -4.84 9.03
C ILE A 186 6.15 -6.14 9.74
N LYS A 187 7.16 -6.88 10.23
CA LYS A 187 6.91 -8.07 11.05
C LYS A 187 6.03 -7.73 12.25
N PHE A 188 6.38 -6.69 13.01
CA PHE A 188 5.61 -6.25 14.17
C PHE A 188 4.18 -5.84 13.81
N LEU A 189 3.99 -5.07 12.73
CA LEU A 189 2.66 -4.68 12.26
C LEU A 189 1.84 -5.89 11.82
N GLY A 190 2.46 -6.84 11.11
CA GLY A 190 1.82 -8.09 10.69
C GLY A 190 1.43 -8.99 11.88
N ASP A 191 2.27 -9.10 12.91
CA ASP A 191 1.95 -9.79 14.15
C ASP A 191 0.75 -9.15 14.86
N THR A 192 0.74 -7.82 14.92
CA THR A 192 -0.36 -7.05 15.52
C THR A 192 -1.66 -7.35 14.78
N SER A 193 -1.65 -7.27 13.44
CA SER A 193 -2.81 -7.61 12.61
C SER A 193 -3.27 -9.06 12.78
N ALA A 194 -2.36 -10.01 12.99
CA ALA A 194 -2.67 -11.44 13.07
C ALA A 194 -3.19 -11.87 14.45
N HIS A 195 -2.74 -11.21 15.51
CA HIS A 195 -2.88 -11.73 16.88
C HIS A 195 -3.59 -10.78 17.85
N ASN A 196 -3.79 -9.51 17.48
CA ASN A 196 -4.48 -8.54 18.33
C ASN A 196 -5.81 -8.10 17.71
N PRO A 197 -6.95 -8.74 18.07
CA PRO A 197 -8.25 -8.43 17.49
C PRO A 197 -8.80 -7.06 17.89
N LEU A 198 -8.16 -6.37 18.86
CA LEU A 198 -8.58 -5.07 19.35
C LEU A 198 -7.79 -3.90 18.74
N THR A 199 -6.85 -4.19 17.85
CA THR A 199 -5.97 -3.18 17.26
C THR A 199 -6.14 -3.16 15.75
N ASP A 200 -6.38 -1.96 15.21
CA ASP A 200 -6.36 -1.71 13.78
C ASP A 200 -5.03 -1.08 13.38
N VAL A 201 -4.36 -1.72 12.43
CA VAL A 201 -3.20 -1.18 11.74
C VAL A 201 -3.68 -0.21 10.66
N ASP A 202 -3.22 1.04 10.74
CA ASP A 202 -3.51 2.07 9.74
C ASP A 202 -2.49 1.99 8.59
N MET A 203 -2.92 2.27 7.35
CA MET A 203 -2.01 2.37 6.22
C MET A 203 -0.89 3.39 6.47
N ARG A 204 -1.15 4.49 7.20
CA ARG A 204 -0.15 5.51 7.56
C ARG A 204 1.00 4.95 8.39
N THR A 205 0.79 3.86 9.13
CA THR A 205 1.88 3.19 9.86
C THR A 205 2.64 2.20 8.98
N ILE A 206 2.01 1.72 7.90
CA ILE A 206 2.62 0.79 6.93
C ILE A 206 3.47 1.54 5.91
N LEU A 207 3.00 2.66 5.36
CA LEU A 207 3.67 3.36 4.25
C LEU A 207 5.15 3.67 4.49
N PRO A 208 5.58 4.16 5.68
CA PRO A 208 6.99 4.42 5.95
C PRO A 208 7.88 3.17 5.88
N GLN A 209 7.30 1.98 6.00
CA GLN A 209 8.00 0.70 6.00
C GLN A 209 8.08 0.07 4.59
N MET A 210 7.29 0.58 3.64
CA MET A 210 7.16 0.00 2.30
C MET A 210 8.44 -0.01 1.48
N PRO A 211 9.30 1.03 1.51
CA PRO A 211 10.59 0.96 0.80
C PRO A 211 11.42 -0.25 1.23
N PHE A 212 11.47 -0.54 2.54
CA PHE A 212 12.26 -1.65 3.09
C PHE A 212 11.67 -3.01 2.73
N ILE A 213 10.33 -3.16 2.77
CA ILE A 213 9.70 -4.44 2.39
C ILE A 213 9.89 -4.74 0.90
N ILE A 214 9.78 -3.72 0.04
CA ILE A 214 9.98 -3.85 -1.39
C ILE A 214 11.45 -4.21 -1.69
N THR A 215 12.39 -3.55 -1.00
CA THR A 215 13.81 -3.91 -1.11
C THR A 215 14.07 -5.34 -0.66
N ALA A 216 13.52 -5.78 0.48
CA ALA A 216 13.66 -7.15 0.96
C ALA A 216 13.12 -8.17 -0.05
N TYR A 217 11.96 -7.90 -0.65
CA TYR A 217 11.40 -8.76 -1.68
C TYR A 217 12.31 -8.83 -2.91
N LYS A 218 12.85 -7.71 -3.36
CA LYS A 218 13.78 -7.68 -4.49
C LYS A 218 15.07 -8.44 -4.20
N GLU A 219 15.64 -8.28 -2.99
CA GLU A 219 16.84 -9.00 -2.55
C GLU A 219 16.61 -10.52 -2.50
N LEU A 220 15.50 -10.96 -1.89
CA LEU A 220 15.20 -12.39 -1.76
C LEU A 220 14.77 -13.02 -3.09
N ALA A 221 13.99 -12.31 -3.91
CA ALA A 221 13.58 -12.79 -5.23
C ALA A 221 14.74 -12.91 -6.23
N GLN A 222 15.89 -12.28 -5.95
CA GLN A 222 17.14 -12.53 -6.70
C GLN A 222 17.80 -13.88 -6.35
N ARG A 223 17.34 -14.55 -5.29
CA ARG A 223 17.92 -15.79 -4.76
C ARG A 223 17.05 -17.02 -5.00
N ILE A 224 15.95 -16.87 -5.73
CA ILE A 224 15.01 -17.95 -6.11
C ILE A 224 15.33 -18.38 -7.54
#